data_AF-A0A3D4TV89-F1
#
_entry.id   AF-A0A3D4TV89-F1
#
_cell.length_a   1.000
_cell.length_b   1.000
_cell.length_c   1.000
_cell.angle_alpha   90.00
_cell.angle_beta   90.00
_cell.angle_gamma   90.00
#
_symmetry.space_group_name_H-M   'P 1'
#
loop_
_entity.id
_entity.type
_entity.pdbx_description
1 polymer ?
#
loop_
_entity_poly.entity_id
_entity_poly.type
_entity_poly.pdbx_seq_one_letter_code
_entity_poly.pdbx_strand_id
1 'polypeptide(L)'
;MLKDLSSNNSLITHWTINLVGTSAIFSINLIISLIGGLLYTFKITQSIYILAFFGVVLPALFTFCLYGFIKDNSESILGNVVPKVFISRASNRLLMLFDVCLIIAFAVLIYFGTLNYFLFRFLQTVLFPCLLLIFLRTLFLSKMFDKFLDENN
;
A
#
# COMPACT_ATOMS: atom_id res chain seq x y z
N MET A 1 -2.45 -22.87 6.53
CA MET A 1 -2.61 -21.84 5.49
C MET A 1 -2.10 -20.44 5.90
N LEU A 2 -2.80 -19.62 6.71
CA LEU A 2 -2.27 -18.29 7.13
C LEU A 2 -1.01 -18.39 8.01
N LYS A 3 -0.92 -19.43 8.85
CA LYS A 3 0.26 -19.70 9.71
C LYS A 3 1.52 -20.04 8.92
N ASP A 4 1.41 -20.54 7.70
CA ASP A 4 2.57 -21.01 6.92
C ASP A 4 3.19 -19.88 6.07
N LEU A 5 2.45 -18.81 5.80
CA LEU A 5 3.01 -17.56 5.27
C LEU A 5 3.86 -16.81 6.31
N SER A 6 3.67 -17.12 7.60
CA SER A 6 4.39 -16.54 8.73
C SER A 6 5.78 -17.14 8.97
N SER A 7 6.17 -18.23 8.28
CA SER A 7 7.45 -18.91 8.59
C SER A 7 8.68 -18.07 8.20
N ASN A 8 8.51 -17.11 7.29
CA ASN A 8 9.45 -15.99 7.12
C ASN A 8 9.00 -14.83 8.00
N ASN A 9 9.57 -14.74 9.20
CA ASN A 9 9.36 -13.70 10.23
C ASN A 9 9.76 -12.27 9.78
N SER A 10 9.38 -11.81 8.58
CA SER A 10 9.58 -10.42 8.18
C SER A 10 8.43 -9.58 8.72
N LEU A 11 8.74 -8.47 9.42
CA LEU A 11 7.77 -7.49 9.91
C LEU A 11 6.76 -7.07 8.82
N ILE A 12 7.23 -7.01 7.58
CA ILE A 12 6.47 -6.66 6.38
C ILE A 12 5.32 -7.67 6.13
N THR A 13 5.59 -8.96 6.29
CA THR A 13 4.57 -10.00 6.13
C THR A 13 3.50 -9.91 7.21
N HIS A 14 3.91 -9.64 8.46
CA HIS A 14 2.98 -9.41 9.57
C HIS A 14 2.04 -8.22 9.30
N TRP A 15 2.59 -7.08 8.89
CA TRP A 15 1.79 -5.91 8.52
C TRP A 15 0.88 -6.18 7.33
N THR A 16 1.38 -6.88 6.30
CA THR A 16 0.57 -7.22 5.12
C THR A 16 -0.65 -8.07 5.50
N ILE A 17 -0.48 -9.08 6.38
CA ILE A 17 -1.60 -9.89 6.86
C ILE A 17 -2.60 -9.04 7.66
N ASN A 18 -2.12 -8.14 8.53
CA ASN A 18 -2.99 -7.25 9.29
C ASN A 18 -3.67 -6.16 8.45
N LEU A 19 -3.16 -5.88 7.25
CA LEU A 19 -3.73 -4.89 6.34
C LEU A 19 -4.73 -5.52 5.36
N VAL A 20 -4.40 -6.68 4.81
CA VAL A 20 -5.15 -7.27 3.69
C VAL A 20 -5.37 -8.78 3.83
N GLY A 21 -5.06 -9.42 4.95
CA GLY A 21 -5.07 -10.88 5.08
C GLY A 21 -6.45 -11.52 4.90
N THR A 22 -7.48 -10.94 5.52
CA THR A 22 -8.88 -11.39 5.37
C THR A 22 -9.70 -10.35 4.62
N SER A 23 -10.80 -10.78 3.98
CA SER A 23 -11.71 -9.87 3.28
C SER A 23 -12.31 -8.83 4.23
N ALA A 24 -12.61 -9.20 5.48
CA ALA A 24 -13.13 -8.28 6.49
C ALA A 24 -12.11 -7.20 6.87
N ILE A 25 -10.86 -7.59 7.17
CA ILE A 25 -9.77 -6.67 7.53
C ILE A 25 -9.50 -5.70 6.37
N PHE A 26 -9.41 -6.24 5.14
CA PHE A 26 -9.24 -5.43 3.93
C PHE A 26 -10.35 -4.39 3.77
N SER A 27 -11.63 -4.81 3.87
CA SER A 27 -12.76 -3.90 3.73
C SER A 27 -12.77 -2.81 4.80
N ILE A 28 -12.44 -3.14 6.05
CA ILE A 28 -12.36 -2.16 7.14
C ILE A 28 -11.27 -1.13 6.86
N ASN A 29 -10.05 -1.57 6.52
CA ASN A 29 -8.94 -0.66 6.21
C ASN A 29 -9.22 0.21 4.99
N LEU A 30 -9.89 -0.34 3.97
CA LEU A 30 -10.31 0.39 2.79
C LEU A 30 -11.35 1.45 3.12
N ILE A 31 -12.39 1.11 3.89
CA ILE A 31 -13.45 2.03 4.32
C ILE A 31 -12.87 3.15 5.19
N ILE A 32 -12.00 2.83 6.15
CA ILE A 32 -11.34 3.82 7.01
C ILE A 32 -10.53 4.80 6.16
N SER A 33 -9.75 4.29 5.20
CA SER A 33 -8.95 5.12 4.28
C SER A 33 -9.83 6.01 3.41
N LEU A 34 -10.93 5.46 2.87
CA LEU A 34 -11.92 6.19 2.08
C LEU A 34 -12.56 7.33 2.88
N ILE A 35 -13.13 7.02 4.04
CA ILE A 35 -13.83 8.01 4.88
C ILE A 35 -12.86 9.10 5.32
N GLY A 36 -11.68 8.73 5.84
CA GLY A 36 -10.68 9.69 6.30
C GLY A 36 -10.21 10.63 5.19
N GLY A 37 -9.94 10.09 3.99
CA GLY A 37 -9.54 10.88 2.84
C GLY A 37 -10.66 11.77 2.28
N LEU A 38 -11.90 11.27 2.23
CA LEU A 38 -13.04 12.06 1.75
C LEU A 38 -13.34 13.23 2.69
N LEU A 39 -13.29 13.02 4.01
CA LEU A 39 -13.48 14.08 5.00
C LEU A 39 -12.49 15.24 4.79
N TYR A 40 -11.22 14.92 4.52
CA TYR A 40 -10.19 15.92 4.21
C TYR A 40 -10.42 16.60 2.84
N THR A 41 -10.73 15.80 1.82
CA THR A 41 -10.92 16.25 0.44
C THR A 41 -12.08 17.22 0.30
N PHE A 42 -13.22 16.96 0.97
CA PHE A 42 -14.39 17.84 0.96
C PHE A 42 -14.27 19.03 1.92
N LYS A 43 -13.11 19.22 2.57
CA LYS A 43 -12.89 20.29 3.56
C LYS A 43 -13.82 20.21 4.76
N ILE A 44 -14.42 19.05 5.05
CA ILE A 44 -15.27 18.87 6.24
C ILE A 44 -14.42 19.01 7.49
N THR A 45 -13.23 18.39 7.49
CA THR A 45 -12.24 18.49 8.57
C THR A 45 -10.84 18.75 8.00
N GLN A 46 -10.49 20.03 7.82
CA GLN A 46 -9.17 20.45 7.31
C GLN A 46 -8.09 20.50 8.40
N SER A 47 -7.87 19.36 9.07
CA SER A 47 -6.81 19.25 10.07
C SER A 47 -5.51 18.77 9.43
N ILE A 48 -4.38 19.39 9.82
CA ILE A 48 -3.05 18.94 9.42
C ILE A 48 -2.80 17.48 9.83
N TYR A 49 -3.38 17.05 10.94
CA TYR A 49 -3.23 15.67 11.43
C TYR A 49 -3.91 14.67 10.50
N ILE A 50 -5.04 15.03 9.89
CA ILE A 50 -5.75 14.17 8.94
C ILE A 50 -4.93 14.06 7.64
N LEU A 51 -4.39 15.18 7.14
CA LEU A 51 -3.48 15.14 5.98
C LEU A 51 -2.23 14.31 6.26
N ALA A 52 -1.60 14.50 7.42
CA ALA A 52 -0.40 13.75 7.78
C ALA A 52 -0.69 12.25 7.90
N PHE A 53 -1.79 11.87 8.55
CA PHE A 53 -2.11 10.47 8.75
C PHE A 53 -2.59 9.78 7.47
N PHE A 54 -3.64 10.29 6.83
CA PHE A 54 -4.25 9.68 5.64
C PHE A 54 -3.51 9.98 4.35
N GLY A 55 -2.81 11.12 4.28
CA GLY A 55 -2.07 11.54 3.10
C GLY A 55 -0.59 11.21 3.13
N VAL A 56 0.00 10.82 4.28
CA VAL A 56 1.44 10.49 4.37
C VAL A 56 1.67 9.16 5.05
N VAL A 57 1.29 9.03 6.32
CA VAL A 57 1.64 7.85 7.14
C VAL A 57 1.05 6.56 6.56
N LEU A 58 -0.25 6.53 6.28
CA LEU A 58 -0.90 5.34 5.72
C LEU A 58 -0.39 5.00 4.31
N PRO A 59 -0.38 5.92 3.32
CA PRO A 59 0.19 5.64 2.01
C PRO A 59 1.64 5.17 2.06
N ALA A 60 2.48 5.77 2.93
CA ALA A 60 3.85 5.33 3.10
C ALA A 60 3.92 3.91 3.65
N LEU A 61 3.15 3.59 4.70
CA LEU A 61 3.07 2.23 5.26
C LEU A 61 2.65 1.21 4.19
N PHE A 62 1.63 1.53 3.39
CA PHE A 62 1.16 0.64 2.32
C PHE A 62 2.22 0.47 1.23
N THR A 63 2.95 1.53 0.90
CA THR A 63 4.10 1.47 -0.03
C THR A 63 5.19 0.55 0.51
N PHE A 64 5.59 0.69 1.79
CA PHE A 64 6.55 -0.21 2.43
C PHE A 64 6.09 -1.67 2.39
N CYS A 65 4.81 -1.93 2.67
CA CYS A 65 4.26 -3.28 2.63
C CYS A 65 4.25 -3.85 1.21
N LEU A 66 3.86 -3.05 0.21
CA LEU A 66 3.78 -3.45 -1.19
C LEU A 66 5.15 -3.82 -1.76
N TYR A 67 6.13 -2.91 -1.68
CA TYR A 67 7.48 -3.14 -2.19
C TYR A 67 8.21 -4.23 -1.41
N GLY A 68 7.94 -4.35 -0.11
CA GLY A 68 8.43 -5.44 0.70
C GLY A 68 7.86 -6.79 0.29
N PHE A 69 6.55 -6.86 0.07
CA PHE A 69 5.87 -8.07 -0.36
C PHE A 69 6.29 -8.51 -1.76
N ILE A 70 6.43 -7.59 -2.72
CA ILE A 70 6.92 -7.92 -4.07
C ILE A 70 8.33 -8.53 -4.00
N LYS A 71 9.21 -7.89 -3.23
CA LYS A 71 10.60 -8.35 -3.11
C LYS A 71 10.70 -9.72 -2.45
N ASP A 72 9.94 -9.97 -1.38
CA ASP A 72 9.99 -11.23 -0.65
C ASP A 72 9.33 -12.39 -1.45
N ASN A 73 8.67 -12.08 -2.59
CA ASN A 73 7.96 -13.03 -3.45
C ASN A 73 8.45 -12.96 -4.92
N SER A 74 9.75 -12.82 -5.12
CA SER A 74 10.37 -12.49 -6.41
C SER A 74 10.36 -13.59 -7.48
N GLU A 75 9.93 -14.81 -7.17
CA GLU A 75 10.08 -15.96 -8.07
C GLU A 75 9.00 -16.01 -9.16
N SER A 76 7.74 -15.80 -8.80
CA SER A 76 6.65 -15.54 -9.76
C SER A 76 5.45 -14.96 -9.04
N ILE A 77 4.71 -14.09 -9.72
CA ILE A 77 3.39 -13.63 -9.29
C ILE A 77 2.47 -13.90 -10.48
N LEU A 78 1.46 -14.77 -10.34
CA LEU A 78 0.58 -15.21 -11.44
C LEU A 78 1.37 -15.84 -12.62
N GLY A 79 2.44 -16.58 -12.35
CA GLY A 79 3.27 -17.22 -13.38
C GLY A 79 4.04 -16.26 -14.29
N ASN A 80 3.97 -14.94 -14.06
CA ASN A 80 4.74 -13.94 -14.80
C ASN A 80 6.02 -13.57 -14.04
N VAL A 81 7.12 -13.44 -14.78
CA VAL A 81 8.40 -12.98 -14.22
C VAL A 81 8.27 -11.52 -13.83
N VAL A 82 8.36 -11.23 -12.53
CA VAL A 82 8.35 -9.85 -12.03
C VAL A 82 9.54 -9.10 -12.64
N PRO A 83 9.38 -7.85 -13.12
CA PRO A 83 10.50 -7.12 -13.70
C PRO A 83 11.67 -7.00 -12.72
N LYS A 84 12.90 -7.22 -13.21
CA LYS A 84 14.14 -7.19 -12.39
C LYS A 84 14.30 -5.93 -11.54
N VAL A 85 13.68 -4.83 -11.97
CA VAL A 85 13.65 -3.53 -11.29
C VAL A 85 12.97 -3.62 -9.91
N PHE A 86 11.97 -4.48 -9.74
CA PHE A 86 11.28 -4.70 -8.46
C PHE A 86 11.92 -5.82 -7.62
N ILE A 87 12.69 -6.71 -8.25
CA ILE A 87 13.37 -7.82 -7.56
C ILE A 87 14.71 -7.36 -6.94
N SER A 88 15.46 -6.52 -7.66
CA SER A 88 16.77 -6.06 -7.21
C SER A 88 16.66 -5.23 -5.93
N ARG A 89 17.42 -5.62 -4.88
CA ARG A 89 17.37 -4.98 -3.55
C ARG A 89 17.62 -3.48 -3.59
N ALA A 90 18.58 -3.03 -4.41
CA ALA A 90 18.92 -1.62 -4.54
C ALA A 90 17.82 -0.86 -5.29
N SER A 91 17.35 -1.40 -6.41
CA SER A 91 16.33 -0.78 -7.25
C SER A 91 14.97 -0.69 -6.54
N ASN A 92 14.54 -1.77 -5.88
CA ASN A 92 13.31 -1.82 -5.09
C ASN A 92 13.31 -0.78 -3.97
N ARG A 93 14.44 -0.61 -3.27
CA ARG A 93 14.60 0.43 -2.23
C ARG A 93 14.55 1.84 -2.80
N LEU A 94 15.14 2.05 -3.98
CA LEU A 94 15.19 3.35 -4.63
C LEU A 94 13.78 3.77 -5.11
N LEU A 95 13.04 2.84 -5.73
CA LEU A 95 11.64 3.06 -6.12
C LEU A 95 10.74 3.34 -4.92
N MET A 96 10.86 2.52 -3.86
CA MET A 96 10.10 2.72 -2.63
C MET A 96 10.41 4.08 -1.99
N LEU A 97 11.69 4.49 -1.94
CA LEU A 97 12.07 5.79 -1.42
C LEU A 97 11.52 6.93 -2.28
N PHE A 98 11.60 6.77 -3.61
CA PHE A 98 11.07 7.74 -4.55
C PHE A 98 9.56 7.95 -4.37
N ASP A 99 8.78 6.86 -4.28
CA ASP A 99 7.33 6.93 -4.05
C ASP A 99 7.01 7.59 -2.70
N VAL A 100 7.71 7.24 -1.63
CA VAL A 100 7.53 7.87 -0.31
C VAL A 100 7.89 9.36 -0.36
N CYS A 101 8.98 9.73 -1.04
CA CYS A 101 9.36 11.12 -1.24
C CYS A 101 8.29 11.90 -2.02
N LEU A 102 7.71 11.30 -3.07
CA LEU A 102 6.61 11.90 -3.82
C LEU A 102 5.37 12.11 -2.94
N ILE A 103 4.99 11.10 -2.15
CA ILE A 103 3.88 11.19 -1.19
C ILE A 103 4.10 12.37 -0.24
N ILE A 104 5.30 12.48 0.35
CA ILE A 104 5.62 13.59 1.27
C ILE A 104 5.59 14.92 0.54
N ALA A 105 6.20 15.02 -0.64
CA ALA A 105 6.24 16.25 -1.43
C ALA A 105 4.83 16.74 -1.79
N PHE A 106 3.94 15.85 -2.22
CA PHE A 106 2.55 16.21 -2.50
C PHE A 106 1.82 16.71 -1.26
N ALA A 107 1.98 16.04 -0.12
CA ALA A 107 1.36 16.50 1.13
C ALA A 107 1.87 17.89 1.55
N VAL A 108 3.16 18.16 1.40
CA VAL A 108 3.76 19.48 1.69
C VAL A 108 3.22 20.56 0.74
N LEU A 109 3.12 20.27 -0.56
CA LEU A 109 2.55 21.21 -1.54
C LEU A 109 1.06 21.49 -1.32
N ILE A 110 0.30 20.50 -0.84
CA ILE A 110 -1.10 20.69 -0.40
C ILE A 110 -1.14 21.57 0.85
N TYR A 111 -0.26 21.33 1.82
CA TYR A 111 -0.18 22.10 3.06
C TYR A 111 0.13 23.59 2.82
N PHE A 112 1.11 23.90 1.96
CA PHE A 112 1.44 25.28 1.61
C PHE A 112 0.41 25.98 0.71
N GLY A 113 -0.63 25.27 0.28
CA GLY A 113 -1.69 25.84 -0.55
C GLY A 113 -1.44 25.77 -2.05
N THR A 114 -0.21 25.49 -2.49
CA THR A 114 0.17 25.45 -3.92
C THR A 114 -0.66 24.44 -4.72
N LEU A 115 -0.93 23.26 -4.14
CA LEU A 115 -1.75 22.20 -4.75
C LEU A 115 -3.06 21.95 -3.98
N ASN A 116 -3.60 22.96 -3.26
CA ASN A 116 -4.81 22.81 -2.45
C ASN A 116 -6.12 22.82 -3.28
N TYR A 117 -6.12 22.10 -4.40
CA TYR A 117 -7.31 21.86 -5.23
C TYR A 117 -7.98 20.56 -4.79
N PHE A 118 -9.26 20.39 -5.16
CA PHE A 118 -10.00 19.16 -4.90
C PHE A 118 -9.28 17.93 -5.45
N LEU A 119 -8.83 17.99 -6.71
CA LEU A 119 -8.20 16.86 -7.39
C LEU A 119 -6.98 16.32 -6.63
N PHE A 120 -6.01 17.18 -6.28
CA PHE A 120 -4.79 16.74 -5.61
C PHE A 120 -5.05 16.23 -4.19
N ARG A 121 -6.01 16.82 -3.47
CA ARG A 121 -6.41 16.32 -2.14
C ARG A 121 -7.06 14.95 -2.24
N PHE A 122 -7.95 14.77 -3.21
CA PHE A 122 -8.58 13.47 -3.49
C PHE A 122 -7.52 12.43 -3.89
N LEU A 123 -6.60 12.79 -4.78
CA LEU A 123 -5.54 11.91 -5.25
C LEU A 123 -4.68 11.43 -4.08
N GLN A 124 -4.23 12.37 -3.26
CA GLN A 124 -3.31 12.11 -2.15
C GLN A 124 -3.96 11.33 -1.01
N THR A 125 -5.17 11.70 -0.61
CA THR A 125 -5.78 11.20 0.64
C THR A 125 -6.77 10.07 0.43
N VAL A 126 -7.28 9.88 -0.80
CA VAL A 126 -8.24 8.81 -1.13
C VAL A 126 -7.63 7.87 -2.16
N LEU A 127 -7.32 8.37 -3.35
CA LEU A 127 -6.99 7.52 -4.49
C LEU A 127 -5.73 6.69 -4.26
N PHE A 128 -4.61 7.32 -3.90
CA PHE A 128 -3.35 6.63 -3.68
C PHE A 128 -3.42 5.58 -2.56
N PRO A 129 -3.85 5.90 -1.33
CA PRO A 129 -3.95 4.88 -0.28
C PRO A 129 -4.89 3.73 -0.65
N CYS A 130 -6.02 3.99 -1.32
CA CYS A 130 -6.93 2.93 -1.76
C CYS A 130 -6.30 2.04 -2.84
N LEU A 131 -5.64 2.63 -3.85
CA LEU A 131 -4.97 1.86 -4.89
C LEU A 131 -3.85 1.00 -4.31
N LEU A 132 -3.04 1.55 -3.40
CA LEU A 132 -1.97 0.78 -2.73
C LEU A 132 -2.53 -0.42 -1.95
N LEU A 133 -3.63 -0.23 -1.21
CA LEU A 133 -4.30 -1.33 -0.50
C LEU A 133 -4.87 -2.38 -1.46
N ILE A 134 -5.52 -1.95 -2.55
CA ILE A 134 -6.07 -2.86 -3.56
C ILE A 134 -4.94 -3.67 -4.21
N PHE A 135 -3.85 -3.02 -4.63
CA PHE A 135 -2.70 -3.72 -5.19
C PHE A 135 -2.10 -4.71 -4.19
N LEU A 136 -1.93 -4.30 -2.94
CA LEU A 136 -1.42 -5.18 -1.89
C LEU A 136 -2.32 -6.42 -1.69
N ARG A 137 -3.65 -6.23 -1.70
CA ARG A 137 -4.62 -7.34 -1.61
C ARG A 137 -4.54 -8.27 -2.82
N THR A 138 -4.43 -7.73 -4.03
CA THR A 138 -4.32 -8.52 -5.26
C THR A 138 -3.06 -9.38 -5.25
N LEU A 139 -1.91 -8.80 -4.88
CA LEU A 139 -0.66 -9.55 -4.76
C LEU A 139 -0.74 -10.63 -3.68
N PHE A 140 -1.35 -10.31 -2.53
CA PHE A 140 -1.55 -11.26 -1.46
C PHE A 140 -2.40 -12.46 -1.88
N LEU A 141 -3.51 -12.20 -2.60
CA LEU A 141 -4.39 -13.25 -3.12
C LEU A 141 -3.71 -14.09 -4.20
N SER A 142 -2.97 -13.46 -5.12
CA SER A 142 -2.17 -14.16 -6.15
C SER A 142 -1.25 -15.18 -5.49
N LYS A 143 -0.46 -14.77 -4.49
CA LYS A 143 0.45 -15.67 -3.80
C LYS A 143 -0.27 -16.83 -3.10
N MET A 144 -1.42 -16.56 -2.46
CA MET A 144 -2.20 -17.62 -1.83
C MET A 144 -2.73 -18.64 -2.86
N PHE A 145 -3.11 -18.16 -4.04
CA PHE A 145 -3.57 -19.00 -5.14
C PHE A 145 -2.43 -19.85 -5.71
N ASP A 146 -1.26 -19.24 -5.97
CA ASP A 146 -0.07 -19.95 -6.45
C ASP A 146 0.32 -21.09 -5.47
N LYS A 147 0.33 -20.81 -4.16
CA LYS A 147 0.59 -21.84 -3.14
C LYS A 147 -0.44 -22.97 -3.13
N PHE A 148 -1.72 -22.67 -3.37
CA PHE A 148 -2.77 -23.69 -3.42
C PHE A 148 -2.63 -24.59 -4.66
N LEU A 149 -2.15 -24.05 -5.78
CA LEU A 149 -1.86 -24.85 -6.97
C LEU A 149 -0.66 -25.78 -6.75
N ASP A 150 0.39 -25.30 -6.08
CA ASP A 150 1.57 -26.10 -5.75
C ASP A 150 1.26 -27.24 -4.78
N GLU A 151 0.32 -27.07 -3.84
CA GLU A 151 -0.08 -28.13 -2.90
C GLU A 151 -0.95 -29.24 -3.53
N ASN A 152 -1.54 -29.00 -4.72
CA ASN A 152 -2.44 -29.94 -5.40
C ASN A 152 -1.81 -30.63 -6.63
N ASN A 153 -0.56 -30.32 -6.97
CA ASN A 153 0.23 -30.98 -8.02
C ASN A 153 1.33 -31.85 -7.41
#